data_AF-A0A7G8X314-F1
#
_entry.id   AF-A0A7G8X314-F1
#
_cell.length_a   1.000
_cell.length_b   1.000
_cell.length_c   1.000
_cell.angle_alpha   90.00
_cell.angle_beta   90.00
_cell.angle_gamma   90.00
#
_symmetry.space_group_name_H-M   'P 1'
#
loop_
_entity.id
_entity.type
_entity.pdbx_description
1 polymer ?
#
loop_
_entity_poly.entity_id
_entity_poly.type
_entity_poly.pdbx_seq_one_letter_code
_entity_poly.pdbx_strand_id
1 'polypeptide(L)'
;MKKIIETKVRIEGKGDSKERALNTALGNIQKKVMKDYKGNMIIRIEPVNVDVVEAMETSYIERFLFVFAPRKRSKYRVVLDVDVELFLLDVEEIRFETVEQGNSLKGQIMGNNFLK
;
A
#
# COMPACT_ATOMS: atom_id res chain seq x y z
N MET A 1 13.46 -1.51 18.06
CA MET A 1 13.90 -0.11 18.05
C MET A 1 13.33 0.54 16.81
N LYS A 2 13.13 1.87 16.82
CA LYS A 2 12.63 2.61 15.66
C LYS A 2 13.77 2.84 14.67
N LYS A 3 13.55 2.58 13.39
CA LYS A 3 14.58 2.79 12.35
C LYS A 3 14.02 3.69 11.24
N ILE A 4 14.80 4.71 10.87
CA ILE A 4 14.55 5.53 9.69
C ILE A 4 15.51 5.07 8.60
N ILE A 5 14.98 4.81 7.40
CA ILE A 5 15.80 4.47 6.23
C ILE A 5 15.36 5.29 5.03
N GLU A 6 16.32 5.71 4.22
CA GLU A 6 16.08 6.32 2.92
C GLU A 6 16.33 5.29 1.82
N THR A 7 15.48 5.28 0.81
CA THR A 7 15.60 4.35 -0.31
C THR A 7 14.95 4.90 -1.56
N LYS A 8 15.42 4.45 -2.73
CA LYS A 8 14.86 4.83 -4.03
C LYS A 8 14.00 3.70 -4.57
N VAL A 9 12.76 4.02 -4.94
CA VAL A 9 11.82 3.06 -5.54
C VAL A 9 11.38 3.51 -6.93
N ARG A 10 11.41 2.58 -7.89
CA ARG A 10 10.83 2.78 -9.22
C ARG A 10 9.38 2.33 -9.24
N ILE A 11 8.49 3.21 -9.66
CA ILE A 11 7.05 2.99 -9.77
C ILE A 11 6.55 3.29 -11.18
N GLU A 12 5.45 2.67 -11.56
CA GLU A 12 4.77 2.89 -12.84
C GLU A 12 3.30 3.19 -12.61
N GLY A 13 2.74 4.08 -13.41
CA GLY A 13 1.30 4.34 -13.46
C GLY A 13 0.79 4.54 -14.88
N LYS A 14 -0.49 4.17 -15.08
CA LYS A 14 -1.20 4.30 -16.35
C LYS A 14 -2.55 4.97 -16.13
N GLY A 15 -3.01 5.74 -17.10
CA GLY A 15 -4.27 6.48 -17.01
C GLY A 15 -4.83 6.88 -18.37
N ASP A 16 -6.10 7.26 -18.40
CA ASP A 16 -6.73 7.95 -19.54
C ASP A 16 -6.52 9.47 -19.50
N SER A 17 -5.98 9.99 -18.40
CA SER A 17 -5.47 11.36 -18.24
C SER A 17 -4.08 11.33 -17.61
N LYS A 18 -3.35 12.46 -17.70
CA LYS A 18 -2.05 12.63 -17.06
C LYS A 18 -2.16 12.47 -15.54
N GLU A 19 -3.14 13.12 -14.94
CA GLU A 19 -3.41 13.09 -13.49
C GLU A 19 -3.71 11.66 -13.04
N ARG A 20 -4.52 10.91 -13.80
CA ARG A 20 -4.82 9.52 -13.44
C ARG A 20 -3.59 8.63 -13.51
N ALA A 21 -2.72 8.82 -14.49
CA ALA A 21 -1.48 8.06 -14.60
C ALA A 21 -0.53 8.35 -13.43
N LEU A 22 -0.35 9.63 -13.06
CA LEU A 22 0.45 10.03 -11.89
C LEU A 22 -0.14 9.48 -10.59
N ASN A 23 -1.44 9.66 -10.34
CA ASN A 23 -2.09 9.16 -9.13
C ASN A 23 -1.95 7.64 -9.00
N THR A 24 -2.07 6.93 -10.12
CA THR A 24 -1.85 5.48 -10.16
C THR A 24 -0.40 5.12 -9.81
N ALA A 25 0.57 5.87 -10.33
CA ALA A 25 1.98 5.66 -10.04
C ALA A 25 2.28 5.89 -8.55
N LEU A 26 1.87 7.03 -8.00
CA LEU A 26 2.08 7.39 -6.59
C LEU A 26 1.38 6.41 -5.64
N GLY A 27 0.16 5.96 -5.97
CA GLY A 27 -0.55 4.93 -5.21
C GLY A 27 0.15 3.58 -5.21
N ASN A 28 1.06 3.31 -6.15
CA ASN A 28 1.87 2.09 -6.18
C ASN A 28 3.11 2.15 -5.28
N ILE A 29 3.48 3.31 -4.72
CA ILE A 29 4.63 3.45 -3.80
C ILE A 29 4.47 2.49 -2.61
N GLN A 30 3.32 2.53 -1.94
CA GLN A 30 3.08 1.68 -0.77
C GLN A 30 3.25 0.20 -1.10
N LYS A 31 2.63 -0.27 -2.20
CA LYS A 31 2.73 -1.66 -2.65
C LYS A 31 4.18 -2.05 -2.96
N LYS A 32 4.94 -1.15 -3.58
CA LYS A 32 6.33 -1.37 -3.96
C LYS A 32 7.22 -1.49 -2.72
N VAL A 33 7.10 -0.55 -1.78
CA VAL A 33 7.83 -0.57 -0.51
C VAL A 33 7.52 -1.83 0.29
N MET A 34 6.24 -2.20 0.44
CA MET A 34 5.85 -3.41 1.18
C MET A 34 6.41 -4.70 0.55
N LYS A 35 6.55 -4.74 -0.78
CA LYS A 35 7.16 -5.88 -1.49
C LYS A 35 8.66 -5.98 -1.23
N ASP A 36 9.35 -4.85 -1.16
CA ASP A 36 10.81 -4.78 -1.03
C ASP A 36 11.26 -4.96 0.44
N TYR A 37 10.46 -4.52 1.42
CA TYR A 37 10.75 -4.61 2.87
C TYR A 37 9.89 -5.62 3.61
N LYS A 38 9.90 -6.88 3.18
CA LYS A 38 9.16 -7.96 3.84
C LYS A 38 9.63 -8.16 5.29
N GLY A 39 8.70 -8.47 6.18
CA GLY A 39 8.98 -8.78 7.59
C GLY A 39 9.16 -7.58 8.52
N ASN A 40 9.22 -6.35 7.99
CA ASN A 40 9.27 -5.14 8.81
C ASN A 40 7.88 -4.50 8.88
N MET A 41 7.48 -3.98 10.05
CA MET A 41 6.29 -3.15 10.16
C MET A 41 6.62 -1.73 9.69
N ILE A 42 6.11 -1.36 8.51
CA ILE A 42 6.23 0.00 7.98
C ILE A 42 5.13 0.88 8.57
N ILE A 43 5.50 1.91 9.32
CA ILE A 43 4.57 2.84 9.97
C ILE A 43 4.30 4.06 9.08
N ARG A 44 5.35 4.63 8.48
CA ARG A 44 5.25 5.81 7.61
C ARG A 44 6.08 5.59 6.36
N ILE A 45 5.52 6.04 5.25
CA ILE A 45 6.20 6.16 3.95
C ILE A 45 6.06 7.62 3.55
N GLU A 46 7.18 8.30 3.37
CA GLU A 46 7.21 9.71 3.03
C GLU A 46 8.01 9.90 1.73
N PRO A 47 7.36 10.26 0.62
CA PRO A 47 8.06 10.64 -0.60
C PRO A 47 8.80 11.97 -0.40
N VAL A 48 10.12 11.96 -0.60
CA VAL A 48 11.00 13.12 -0.42
C VAL A 48 11.31 13.79 -1.75
N ASN A 49 11.54 13.00 -2.79
CA ASN A 49 11.82 13.50 -4.13
C ASN A 49 11.20 12.58 -5.21
N VAL A 50 10.88 13.16 -6.37
CA VAL A 50 10.27 12.46 -7.50
C VAL A 50 10.95 12.87 -8.80
N ASP A 51 11.58 11.90 -9.47
CA ASP A 51 12.21 12.06 -10.77
C ASP A 51 11.40 11.34 -11.85
N VAL A 52 11.15 12.01 -12.98
CA VAL A 52 10.47 11.39 -14.13
C VAL A 52 11.50 10.64 -14.97
N VAL A 53 11.37 9.32 -15.03
CA VAL A 53 12.23 8.46 -15.87
C VAL A 53 11.66 8.36 -17.28
N GLU A 54 10.34 8.19 -17.38
CA GLU A 54 9.64 8.02 -18.65
C GLU A 54 8.24 8.61 -18.56
N ALA A 55 7.81 9.31 -19.62
CA ALA A 55 6.43 9.77 -19.78
C ALA A 55 6.00 9.58 -21.23
N MET A 56 4.98 8.74 -21.46
CA MET A 56 4.46 8.43 -22.78
C MET A 56 2.98 8.79 -22.90
N GLU A 57 2.62 9.39 -24.04
CA GLU A 57 1.24 9.53 -24.48
C GLU A 57 1.01 8.66 -25.72
N THR A 58 -0.06 7.88 -25.73
CA THR A 58 -0.52 7.10 -26.87
C THR A 58 -1.91 7.58 -27.27
N SER A 59 -2.00 8.28 -28.41
CA SER A 59 -3.29 8.73 -28.96
C SER A 59 -3.81 7.76 -30.02
N TYR A 60 -5.12 7.50 -30.00
CA TYR A 60 -5.81 6.70 -31.01
C TYR A 60 -7.22 7.23 -31.26
N ILE A 61 -7.78 6.88 -32.43
CA ILE A 61 -9.15 7.20 -32.78
C ILE A 61 -10.01 5.99 -32.44
N GLU A 62 -10.91 6.17 -31.49
CA GLU A 62 -11.93 5.18 -31.14
C GLU A 62 -13.12 5.36 -32.10
N ARG A 63 -13.45 4.31 -32.85
CA ARG A 63 -14.63 4.28 -33.74
C ARG A 63 -15.68 3.39 -33.08
N PHE A 64 -16.70 3.99 -32.46
CA PHE A 64 -17.80 3.23 -31.90
C PHE A 64 -18.76 2.80 -33.04
N LEU A 65 -19.12 1.51 -33.08
CA LEU A 65 -20.10 0.89 -34.00
C LEU A 65 -20.07 1.43 -35.45
N PHE A 66 -18.91 1.34 -36.10
CA PHE A 66 -18.66 1.53 -37.56
C PHE A 66 -19.07 2.86 -38.23
N VAL A 67 -19.85 3.74 -37.57
CA VAL A 67 -20.41 4.97 -38.15
C VAL A 67 -20.43 6.15 -37.16
N PHE A 68 -20.26 5.93 -35.85
CA PHE A 68 -20.50 6.97 -34.85
C PHE A 68 -19.25 7.79 -34.55
N ALA A 69 -19.41 9.12 -34.68
CA ALA A 69 -18.50 10.22 -34.31
C ALA A 69 -17.11 9.78 -33.80
N PRO A 70 -16.08 9.71 -34.67
CA PRO A 70 -14.74 9.31 -34.25
C PRO A 70 -14.26 10.19 -33.10
N ARG A 71 -13.92 9.56 -31.96
CA ARG A 71 -13.43 10.28 -30.79
C ARG A 71 -11.93 10.02 -30.62
N LYS A 72 -11.15 11.10 -30.56
CA LYS A 72 -9.74 11.02 -30.17
C LYS A 72 -9.66 10.66 -28.68
N ARG A 73 -8.90 9.60 -28.38
CA ARG A 73 -8.56 9.17 -27.03
C ARG A 73 -7.06 9.23 -26.86
N SER A 74 -6.62 9.47 -25.63
CA SER A 74 -5.22 9.35 -25.23
C SER A 74 -5.11 8.40 -24.03
N LYS A 75 -4.01 7.67 -23.98
CA LYS A 75 -3.57 6.90 -22.82
C LYS A 75 -2.21 7.42 -22.40
N TYR A 76 -2.00 7.50 -21.10
CA TYR A 76 -0.78 8.01 -20.51
C TYR A 76 -0.12 6.91 -19.69
N ARG A 77 1.20 6.82 -19.79
CA ARG A 77 2.06 5.97 -18.97
C ARG A 77 3.16 6.85 -18.40
N VAL A 78 3.47 6.67 -17.12
CA VAL A 78 4.59 7.33 -16.46
C VAL A 78 5.39 6.32 -15.65
N VAL A 79 6.71 6.45 -15.69
CA VAL A 79 7.66 5.74 -14.83
C VAL A 79 8.41 6.78 -14.02
N LEU A 80 8.38 6.64 -12.70
CA LEU A 80 8.98 7.58 -11.76
C LEU A 80 9.99 6.85 -10.88
N ASP A 81 11.11 7.50 -10.61
CA ASP A 81 11.98 7.15 -9.50
C ASP A 81 11.64 8.06 -8.32
N VAL A 82 11.36 7.48 -7.17
CA VAL A 82 10.93 8.21 -5.98
C VAL A 82 11.88 7.89 -4.84
N ASP A 83 12.48 8.93 -4.27
CA ASP A 83 13.20 8.81 -3.00
C ASP A 83 12.18 8.83 -1.87
N VAL A 84 12.20 7.80 -1.03
CA VAL A 84 11.27 7.64 0.09
C VAL A 84 12.01 7.46 1.40
N GLU A 85 11.53 8.15 2.43
CA GLU A 85 11.88 7.89 3.81
C GLU A 85 10.87 6.89 4.40
N LEU A 86 11.38 5.83 5.02
CA LEU A 86 10.59 4.80 5.68
C LEU A 86 10.83 4.84 7.18
N PHE A 87 9.74 4.91 7.93
CA PHE A 87 9.76 4.74 9.38
C PHE A 87 9.33 3.31 9.72
N LEU A 88 10.27 2.53 10.21
CA LEU A 88 10.10 1.11 10.50
C LEU A 88 10.05 0.86 12.01
N LEU A 89 9.19 -0.09 12.39
CA LEU A 89 9.16 -0.69 13.71
C LEU A 89 9.62 -2.14 13.63
N ASP A 90 10.63 -2.45 14.42
CA ASP A 90 11.04 -3.82 14.66
C ASP A 90 10.02 -4.50 15.57
N VAL A 91 9.32 -5.49 15.03
CA VAL A 91 8.26 -6.24 15.73
C VAL A 91 8.86 -7.31 16.64
N GLU A 92 10.08 -7.80 16.35
CA GLU A 92 10.73 -8.85 17.15
C GLU A 92 11.16 -8.33 18.52
N GLU A 93 11.43 -7.03 18.62
CA GLU A 93 11.72 -6.39 19.89
C GLU A 93 10.48 -6.17 20.79
N ILE A 94 9.27 -6.37 20.27
CA ILE A 94 8.04 -6.21 21.04
C ILE A 94 7.78 -7.50 21.83
N ARG A 95 7.89 -7.41 23.16
CA ARG A 95 7.61 -8.53 24.07
C ARG A 95 6.11 -8.63 24.32
N PHE A 96 5.53 -9.76 23.94
CA PHE A 96 4.13 -10.09 24.24
C PHE A 96 4.07 -10.95 25.50
N GLU A 97 3.22 -10.58 26.44
CA GLU A 97 2.91 -11.41 27.61
C GLU A 97 1.81 -12.41 27.24
N THR A 98 2.07 -13.69 27.49
CA THR A 98 1.06 -14.74 27.29
C THR A 98 0.14 -14.80 28.50
N VAL A 99 -1.16 -14.56 28.30
CA VAL A 99 -2.18 -14.77 29.32
C VAL A 99 -3.07 -15.93 28.87
N GLU A 100 -2.97 -17.06 29.56
CA GLU A 100 -3.88 -18.20 29.36
C GLU A 100 -5.19 -17.95 30.11
N GLN A 101 -6.29 -17.79 29.39
CA GLN A 101 -7.61 -17.82 30.02
C GLN A 101 -7.97 -19.26 30.39
N GLY A 102 -7.96 -19.57 31.68
CA GLY A 102 -8.50 -20.81 32.19
C GLY A 102 -10.01 -20.87 31.95
N ASN A 103 -10.47 -21.77 31.07
CA ASN A 103 -11.88 -22.12 30.93
C ASN A 103 -12.34 -22.87 32.20
N SER A 104 -12.61 -22.14 33.28
CA SER A 104 -13.08 -22.73 34.52
C SER A 104 -14.59 -22.96 34.48
N LEU A 105 -14.99 -24.13 33.95
CA LEU A 105 -16.30 -24.74 34.24
C LEU A 105 -16.52 -24.94 35.76
N LYS A 106 -15.46 -24.82 36.58
CA LYS A 106 -15.51 -24.84 38.06
C LYS A 106 -16.21 -23.64 38.70
N GLY A 107 -16.28 -22.48 38.04
CA GLY A 107 -16.94 -21.29 38.59
C GLY A 107 -18.48 -21.41 38.62
N GLN A 108 -19.05 -22.25 37.76
CA GLN A 108 -20.51 -22.40 37.63
C GLN A 108 -21.08 -23.49 38.56
N ILE A 109 -20.27 -24.47 38.96
CA ILE A 109 -20.70 -25.58 39.84
C ILE A 109 -20.70 -25.17 41.32
N MET A 110 -19.83 -24.22 41.72
CA MET A 110 -19.80 -23.70 43.09
C MET A 110 -20.85 -22.63 43.39
N GLY A 111 -21.51 -22.06 42.37
CA GLY A 111 -22.53 -21.01 42.54
C GLY A 111 -23.94 -21.51 42.88
N ASN A 112 -24.22 -22.80 42.70
CA ASN A 112 -25.58 -23.36 42.80
C ASN A 112 -25.87 -24.14 44.10
N ASN A 113 -24.97 -24.18 45.07
CA ASN A 113 -25.15 -24.93 46.33
C ASN A 113 -25.28 -24.06 47.59
N PHE A 114 -25.55 -22.76 47.47
CA PHE A 114 -25.72 -21.85 48.63
C PHE A 114 -27.12 -21.27 48.80
N LEU A 115 -28.15 -21.87 48.20
CA LEU A 115 -29.56 -21.54 48.49
C LEU A 115 -30.36 -22.82 48.76
N LYS A 116 -30.27 -23.30 50.01
CA LYS A 116 -31.31 -24.07 50.69
C LYS A 116 -31.61 -23.40 52.02
#